data_AF-A0A5C5VD26-F1
#
_entry.id   AF-A0A5C5VD26-F1
#
_cell.length_a   1.000
_cell.length_b   1.000
_cell.length_c   1.000
_cell.angle_alpha   90.00
_cell.angle_beta   90.00
_cell.angle_gamma   90.00
#
_symmetry.space_group_name_H-M   'P 1'
#
loop_
_entity.id
_entity.type
_entity.pdbx_description
1 polymer ?
#
loop_
_entity_poly.entity_id
_entity_poly.type
_entity_poly.pdbx_seq_one_letter_code
_entity_poly.pdbx_strand_id
1 'polypeptide(L)'
;MCVWNTLRDQPDASPNAAAAVDAAVQWVLTRTEDSRRAAREAADAVGMQTPSGAVAASAFWSEGSVSLVGCPDVPAPPGVAAKLVVNAVTMTAAAPASAERTAALLQSLRIAAEVLATPSPWSAVAVEESPA
;
A
#
# COMPACT_ATOMS: atom_id res chain seq x y z
N MET A 1 -0.31 3.87 6.59
CA MET A 1 0.56 3.54 5.45
C MET A 1 -0.31 3.18 4.25
N CYS A 2 0.01 3.66 3.04
CA CYS A 2 -0.78 3.36 1.83
C CYS A 2 -0.85 1.86 1.52
N VAL A 3 0.27 1.15 1.62
CA VAL A 3 0.33 -0.32 1.45
C VAL A 3 -0.56 -1.03 2.47
N TRP A 4 -0.49 -0.65 3.76
CA TRP A 4 -1.37 -1.22 4.79
C TRP A 4 -2.85 -0.99 4.49
N ASN A 5 -3.23 0.22 4.05
CA ASN A 5 -4.62 0.53 3.73
C ASN A 5 -5.12 -0.32 2.55
N THR A 6 -4.34 -0.40 1.46
CA THR A 6 -4.74 -1.16 0.28
C THR A 6 -4.80 -2.66 0.53
N LEU A 7 -3.89 -3.20 1.34
CA LEU A 7 -3.83 -4.65 1.61
C LEU A 7 -4.90 -5.11 2.61
N ARG A 8 -5.38 -4.21 3.50
CA ARG A 8 -6.47 -4.51 4.44
C ARG A 8 -7.81 -4.69 3.74
N ASP A 9 -8.03 -3.96 2.64
CA ASP A 9 -9.29 -3.97 1.88
C ASP A 9 -9.32 -5.09 0.81
N GLN A 10 -8.31 -5.96 0.78
CA GLN A 10 -8.24 -7.10 -0.15
C GLN A 10 -9.11 -8.26 0.39
N PRO A 11 -10.20 -8.64 -0.30
CA PRO A 11 -11.14 -9.67 0.18
C PRO A 11 -10.52 -11.07 0.27
N ASP A 12 -9.45 -11.32 -0.50
CA ASP A 12 -8.76 -12.62 -0.58
C ASP A 12 -7.40 -12.63 0.15
N ALA A 13 -7.15 -11.65 1.02
CA ALA A 13 -5.90 -11.60 1.78
C ALA A 13 -5.76 -12.82 2.70
N SER A 14 -4.70 -13.60 2.52
CA SER A 14 -4.44 -14.72 3.43
C SER A 14 -4.16 -14.20 4.86
N PRO A 15 -4.48 -14.98 5.91
CA PRO A 15 -4.19 -14.59 7.30
C PRO A 15 -2.70 -14.25 7.51
N ASN A 16 -1.80 -14.96 6.84
CA ASN A 16 -0.37 -14.71 6.90
C ASN A 16 -0.02 -13.36 6.26
N ALA A 17 -0.67 -13.01 5.14
CA ALA A 17 -0.46 -11.73 4.47
C ALA A 17 -0.89 -10.55 5.36
N ALA A 18 -2.01 -10.67 6.07
CA ALA A 18 -2.43 -9.66 7.06
C ALA A 18 -1.43 -9.56 8.23
N ALA A 19 -1.05 -10.71 8.81
CA ALA A 19 -0.10 -10.78 9.92
C ALA A 19 1.26 -10.15 9.58
N ALA A 20 1.75 -10.30 8.34
CA ALA A 20 3.00 -9.67 7.90
C ALA A 20 2.91 -8.13 7.89
N VAL A 21 1.80 -7.56 7.40
CA VAL A 21 1.63 -6.10 7.43
C VAL A 21 1.47 -5.60 8.87
N ASP A 22 0.72 -6.32 9.71
CA ASP A 22 0.55 -5.96 11.12
C ASP A 22 1.85 -6.04 11.91
N ALA A 23 2.73 -7.01 11.62
CA ALA A 23 4.06 -7.09 12.22
C ALA A 23 4.93 -5.89 11.82
N ALA A 24 4.86 -5.45 10.55
CA ALA A 24 5.54 -4.23 10.11
C ALA A 24 5.02 -2.98 10.84
N VAL A 25 3.70 -2.88 11.05
CA VAL A 25 3.08 -1.80 11.82
C VAL A 25 3.51 -1.85 13.29
N GLN A 26 3.54 -3.03 13.90
CA GLN A 26 4.01 -3.20 15.27
C GLN A 26 5.46 -2.74 15.45
N TRP A 27 6.34 -3.04 14.50
CA TRP A 27 7.71 -2.50 14.52
C TRP A 27 7.71 -0.97 14.49
N VAL A 28 6.93 -0.32 13.62
CA VAL A 28 6.85 1.15 13.57
C VAL A 28 6.37 1.74 14.90
N LEU A 29 5.41 1.08 15.57
CA LEU A 29 4.83 1.56 16.82
C LEU A 29 5.75 1.36 18.03
N THR A 30 6.47 0.24 18.09
CA THR A 30 7.23 -0.17 19.29
C THR A 30 8.73 0.01 19.15
N ARG A 31 9.27 -0.17 17.94
CA ARG A 31 10.69 -0.09 17.58
C ARG A 31 11.61 -0.93 18.48
N THR A 32 11.16 -2.12 18.86
CA THR A 32 11.98 -3.09 19.62
C THR A 32 12.61 -4.13 18.70
N GLU A 33 13.73 -4.73 19.12
CA GLU A 33 14.39 -5.83 18.37
C GLU A 33 13.42 -7.01 18.17
N ASP A 34 12.64 -7.36 19.20
CA ASP A 34 11.67 -8.45 19.13
C ASP A 34 10.59 -8.17 18.07
N SER A 35 10.04 -6.96 18.03
CA SER A 35 9.07 -6.56 17.00
C SER A 35 9.68 -6.58 15.59
N ARG A 36 10.97 -6.20 15.49
CA ARG A 36 11.71 -6.20 14.22
C ARG A 36 11.93 -7.64 13.71
N ARG A 37 12.28 -8.57 14.61
CA ARG A 37 12.47 -9.98 14.25
C ARG A 37 11.15 -10.69 14.00
N ALA A 38 10.09 -10.36 14.72
CA ALA A 38 8.74 -10.85 14.40
C ALA A 38 8.29 -10.43 12.99
N ALA A 39 8.63 -9.21 12.56
CA ALA A 39 8.38 -8.77 11.18
C ALA A 39 9.17 -9.60 10.15
N ARG A 40 10.39 -10.05 10.48
CA ARG A 40 11.15 -10.96 9.63
C ARG A 40 10.47 -12.33 9.49
N GLU A 41 10.06 -12.92 10.60
CA GLU A 41 9.39 -14.22 10.62
C GLU A 41 8.09 -14.18 9.79
N ALA A 42 7.30 -13.11 9.96
CA ALA A 42 6.08 -12.91 9.19
C ALA A 42 6.37 -12.68 7.71
N ALA A 43 7.46 -11.98 7.36
CA ALA A 43 7.90 -11.82 5.98
C ALA A 43 8.30 -13.16 5.34
N ASP A 44 9.03 -14.01 6.07
CA ASP A 44 9.47 -15.32 5.59
C ASP A 44 8.29 -16.28 5.38
N ALA A 45 7.24 -16.18 6.21
CA ALA A 45 6.03 -16.99 6.08
C ALA A 45 5.17 -16.69 4.83
N VAL A 46 5.25 -15.46 4.29
CA VAL A 46 4.49 -15.03 3.10
C VAL A 46 5.37 -14.92 1.86
N GLY A 47 6.68 -14.72 2.05
CA GLY A 47 7.65 -14.49 0.99
C GLY A 47 7.74 -13.03 0.56
N MET A 48 8.98 -12.55 0.37
CA MET A 48 9.29 -11.16 0.00
C MET A 48 8.87 -10.78 -1.44
N GLN A 49 8.42 -11.77 -2.22
CA GLN A 49 7.82 -11.58 -3.55
C GLN A 49 6.34 -11.20 -3.49
N THR A 50 5.83 -10.89 -2.30
CA THR A 50 4.46 -10.38 -2.09
C THR A 50 4.54 -8.96 -1.51
N PRO A 51 3.53 -8.10 -1.72
CA PRO A 51 3.53 -6.77 -1.11
C PRO A 51 3.63 -6.82 0.43
N SER A 52 2.89 -7.74 1.06
CA SER A 52 2.92 -7.95 2.51
C SER A 52 4.28 -8.41 3.03
N GLY A 53 4.90 -9.39 2.36
CA GLY A 53 6.22 -9.87 2.73
C GLY A 53 7.31 -8.83 2.50
N ALA A 54 7.23 -8.05 1.42
CA ALA A 54 8.17 -6.98 1.15
C ALA A 54 8.11 -5.85 2.19
N VAL A 55 6.90 -5.43 2.61
CA VAL A 55 6.77 -4.40 3.65
C VAL A 55 7.24 -4.91 5.02
N ALA A 56 6.93 -6.16 5.37
CA ALA A 56 7.40 -6.78 6.62
C ALA A 56 8.93 -6.94 6.64
N ALA A 57 9.52 -7.41 5.54
CA ALA A 57 10.97 -7.51 5.41
C ALA A 57 11.63 -6.13 5.54
N SER A 58 11.02 -5.07 5.00
CA SER A 58 11.61 -3.73 5.08
C SER A 58 11.86 -3.26 6.51
N ALA A 59 10.98 -3.64 7.46
CA ALA A 59 11.16 -3.39 8.89
C ALA A 59 12.39 -4.13 9.45
N PHE A 60 12.58 -5.40 9.05
CA PHE A 60 13.78 -6.15 9.45
C PHE A 60 15.08 -5.53 8.94
N TRP A 61 15.09 -5.10 7.68
CA TRP A 61 16.28 -4.58 7.02
C TRP A 61 16.54 -3.09 7.29
N SER A 62 15.71 -2.40 8.07
CA SER A 62 15.85 -0.95 8.28
C SER A 62 16.93 -0.57 9.26
N GLU A 63 17.24 -1.44 10.23
CA GLU A 63 18.21 -1.18 11.30
C GLU A 63 18.69 -2.47 11.97
N GLY A 64 19.72 -2.32 12.82
CA GLY A 64 20.30 -3.38 13.64
C GLY A 64 20.94 -4.52 12.84
N SER A 65 21.09 -5.66 13.52
CA SER A 65 21.82 -6.80 13.00
C SER A 65 20.96 -7.70 12.12
N VAL A 66 21.50 -8.10 10.97
CA VAL A 66 20.89 -9.12 10.11
C VAL A 66 21.38 -10.53 10.42
N SER A 67 22.35 -10.68 11.33
CA SER A 67 22.82 -11.98 11.78
C SER A 67 21.84 -12.65 12.76
N LEU A 68 22.06 -13.95 12.97
CA LEU A 68 21.32 -14.73 13.97
C LEU A 68 21.65 -14.24 15.38
N VAL A 69 20.73 -14.49 16.32
CA VAL A 69 20.93 -14.14 17.73
C VAL A 69 22.18 -14.85 18.27
N GLY A 70 23.08 -14.09 18.90
CA GLY A 70 24.34 -14.60 19.44
C GLY A 70 25.49 -14.69 18.42
N CYS A 71 25.26 -14.40 17.15
CA CYS A 71 26.33 -14.24 16.16
C CYS A 71 26.92 -12.81 16.20
N PRO A 72 28.12 -12.61 15.62
CA PRO A 72 28.68 -11.27 15.44
C PRO A 72 27.70 -10.33 14.74
N ASP A 73 27.75 -9.06 15.10
CA ASP A 73 26.89 -8.04 14.51
C ASP A 73 27.22 -7.85 13.02
N VAL A 74 26.20 -7.94 12.16
CA VAL A 74 26.30 -7.66 10.73
C VAL A 74 25.25 -6.62 10.36
N PRO A 75 25.64 -5.40 9.98
CA PRO A 75 24.67 -4.37 9.60
C PRO A 75 23.97 -4.72 8.28
N ALA A 76 22.72 -4.26 8.14
CA ALA A 76 22.00 -4.37 6.89
C ALA A 76 22.74 -3.60 5.76
N PRO A 77 22.80 -4.14 4.53
CA PRO A 77 23.39 -3.42 3.41
C PRO A 77 22.64 -2.10 3.13
N PRO A 78 23.35 -1.01 2.78
CA PRO A 78 22.73 0.28 2.55
C PRO A 78 21.61 0.26 1.52
N GLY A 79 20.47 0.86 1.86
CA GLY A 79 19.33 1.04 0.96
C GLY A 79 18.47 -0.20 0.71
N VAL A 80 18.74 -1.35 1.35
CA VAL A 80 17.90 -2.56 1.19
C VAL A 80 16.47 -2.34 1.68
N ALA A 81 16.28 -1.76 2.86
CA ALA A 81 14.94 -1.43 3.36
C ALA A 81 14.19 -0.49 2.41
N ALA A 82 14.85 0.55 1.89
CA ALA A 82 14.24 1.47 0.94
C ALA A 82 13.79 0.76 -0.35
N LYS A 83 14.62 -0.14 -0.89
CA LYS A 83 14.27 -0.96 -2.07
C LYS A 83 13.08 -1.87 -1.80
N LEU A 84 13.01 -2.47 -0.60
CA LEU A 84 11.88 -3.31 -0.20
C LEU A 84 10.58 -2.51 -0.06
N VAL A 85 10.63 -1.31 0.51
CA VAL A 85 9.46 -0.40 0.58
C VAL A 85 9.00 -0.02 -0.82
N VAL A 86 9.93 0.38 -1.70
CA VAL A 86 9.59 0.71 -3.10
C VAL A 86 8.95 -0.49 -3.79
N ASN A 87 9.52 -1.69 -3.65
CA ASN A 87 8.96 -2.91 -4.22
C ASN A 87 7.54 -3.17 -3.70
N ALA A 88 7.31 -3.08 -2.39
CA ALA A 88 5.99 -3.27 -1.79
C ALA A 88 4.96 -2.28 -2.37
N VAL A 89 5.33 -1.00 -2.52
CA VAL A 89 4.47 0.03 -3.12
C VAL A 89 4.19 -0.28 -4.60
N THR A 90 5.23 -0.60 -5.39
CA THR A 90 5.09 -0.90 -6.81
C THR A 90 4.20 -2.12 -7.05
N MET A 91 4.38 -3.19 -6.29
CA MET A 91 3.55 -4.39 -6.40
C MET A 91 2.10 -4.13 -5.98
N THR A 92 1.88 -3.34 -4.92
CA THR A 92 0.54 -2.94 -4.48
C THR A 92 -0.16 -2.09 -5.55
N ALA A 93 0.57 -1.19 -6.21
CA ALA A 93 0.04 -0.33 -7.26
C ALA A 93 -0.25 -1.08 -8.56
N ALA A 94 0.53 -2.13 -8.87
CA ALA A 94 0.34 -2.98 -10.03
C ALA A 94 -0.79 -4.02 -9.84
N ALA A 95 -1.25 -4.24 -8.61
CA ALA A 95 -2.36 -5.15 -8.34
C ALA A 95 -3.64 -4.66 -9.06
N PRO A 96 -4.44 -5.58 -9.64
CA PRO A 96 -5.69 -5.21 -10.29
C PRO A 96 -6.58 -4.46 -9.29
N ALA A 97 -7.29 -3.43 -9.77
CA ALA A 97 -8.24 -2.70 -8.96
C ALA A 97 -9.30 -3.66 -8.39
N SER A 98 -9.67 -3.48 -7.12
CA SER A 98 -10.76 -4.26 -6.54
C SER A 98 -12.04 -4.09 -7.37
N ALA A 99 -12.93 -5.09 -7.31
CA ALA A 99 -14.23 -5.02 -8.00
C ALA A 99 -15.01 -3.76 -7.59
N GLU A 100 -14.93 -3.39 -6.31
CA GLU A 100 -15.55 -2.17 -5.77
C GLU A 100 -14.93 -0.89 -6.33
N ARG A 101 -13.59 -0.79 -6.38
CA ARG A 101 -12.91 0.36 -6.99
C ARG A 101 -13.23 0.48 -8.47
N THR A 102 -13.31 -0.65 -9.16
CA THR A 102 -13.67 -0.72 -10.59
C THR A 102 -15.12 -0.26 -10.79
N ALA A 103 -16.05 -0.73 -9.96
CA ALA A 103 -17.44 -0.31 -10.00
C ALA A 103 -17.60 1.20 -9.74
N ALA A 104 -16.88 1.74 -8.76
CA ALA A 104 -16.87 3.18 -8.48
C ALA A 104 -16.33 3.99 -9.67
N LEU A 105 -15.25 3.54 -10.31
CA LEU A 105 -14.70 4.17 -11.52
C LEU A 105 -15.68 4.10 -12.69
N LEU A 106 -16.30 2.95 -12.94
CA LEU A 106 -17.30 2.79 -14.00
C LEU A 106 -18.53 3.66 -13.75
N GLN A 107 -19.01 3.75 -12.51
CA GLN A 107 -20.11 4.65 -12.14
C GLN A 107 -19.74 6.11 -12.38
N SER A 108 -18.51 6.50 -12.06
CA SER A 108 -18.00 7.86 -12.31
C SER A 108 -17.95 8.17 -13.81
N LEU A 109 -17.45 7.24 -14.62
CA LEU A 109 -17.40 7.37 -16.08
C LEU A 109 -18.80 7.42 -16.68
N ARG A 110 -19.75 6.64 -16.15
CA ARG A 110 -21.14 6.67 -16.57
C ARG A 110 -21.77 8.04 -16.30
N ILE A 111 -21.63 8.57 -15.09
CA ILE A 111 -22.14 9.91 -14.75
C ILE A 111 -21.51 10.98 -15.65
N ALA A 112 -20.20 10.90 -15.90
CA ALA A 112 -19.53 11.84 -16.81
C ALA A 112 -20.08 11.74 -18.24
N ALA A 113 -20.34 10.54 -18.74
CA ALA A 113 -20.95 10.34 -20.05
C ALA A 113 -22.39 10.91 -20.11
N GLU A 114 -23.18 10.72 -19.04
CA GLU A 114 -24.52 11.30 -18.92
C GLU A 114 -24.46 12.84 -18.94
N VAL A 115 -23.52 13.45 -18.21
CA VAL A 115 -23.31 14.92 -18.22
C VAL A 115 -22.88 15.43 -19.60
N LEU A 116 -22.06 14.68 -20.35
CA LEU A 116 -21.65 15.07 -21.70
C LEU A 116 -22.79 14.93 -22.73
N ALA A 117 -23.67 13.94 -22.55
CA ALA A 117 -24.78 13.68 -23.46
C ALA A 117 -25.99 14.61 -23.24
N THR A 118 -26.11 15.18 -22.04
CA THR A 118 -27.21 16.06 -21.68
C THR A 118 -26.73 17.51 -21.66
N PRO A 119 -27.34 18.45 -22.42
CA PRO A 119 -26.94 19.85 -22.34
C PRO A 119 -27.11 20.34 -20.90
N SER A 120 -26.02 20.89 -20.34
CA SER A 120 -26.03 21.39 -18.97
C SER A 120 -27.11 22.46 -18.83
N PRO A 121 -27.99 22.41 -17.81
CA PRO A 121 -28.96 23.47 -17.56
C PRO A 121 -28.27 24.81 -17.24
N TRP A 122 -26.97 24.81 -16.96
CA TRP A 122 -26.16 26.00 -16.67
C TRP A 122 -25.55 26.64 -17.93
N SER A 123 -25.62 26.01 -19.10
CA SER A 123 -25.13 26.63 -20.35
C SER A 123 -26.14 27.59 -20.99
N ALA A 124 -27.35 27.71 -20.44
CA ALA A 124 -28.40 28.60 -20.95
C ALA A 124 -28.34 30.02 -20.36
N VAL A 125 -27.52 30.28 -19.35
CA VAL A 125 -27.29 31.65 -18.85
C VAL A 125 -26.23 32.30 -19.74
N ALA A 126 -26.60 32.61 -20.98
CA ALA A 126 -25.89 33.64 -21.72
C ALA A 126 -26.07 34.95 -20.92
N VAL A 127 -24.95 35.54 -20.50
CA VAL A 127 -24.90 36.83 -19.82
C VAL A 127 -25.59 37.85 -20.71
N GLU A 128 -26.79 38.27 -20.32
CA GLU A 128 -27.49 39.37 -20.97
C GLU A 128 -26.72 40.65 -20.59
N GLU A 129 -25.83 41.10 -21.49
CA GLU A 129 -25.14 42.39 -21.34
C GLU A 129 -26.19 43.51 -21.30
N SER A 130 -26.39 44.10 -20.12
CA SER A 130 -27.22 45.29 -19.93
C SER A 130 -26.58 46.46 -20.68
N PRO A 131 -27.27 47.12 -21.63
CA PRO A 131 -26.73 48.30 -22.28
C PRO A 131 -26.65 49.48 -21.29
N ALA A 132 -25.64 50.31 -21.52
CA ALA A 132 -25.19 51.44 -20.70
C ALA A 132 -26.19 52.60 -20.59
#